data_AF-A0A7S3ZNG2-F1
#
_entry.id   AF-A0A7S3ZNG2-F1
#
_cell.length_a   1.000
_cell.length_b   1.000
_cell.length_c   1.000
_cell.angle_alpha   90.00
_cell.angle_beta   90.00
_cell.angle_gamma   90.00
#
_symmetry.space_group_name_H-M   'P 1'
#
loop_
_entity.id
_entity.type
_entity.pdbx_description
1 polymer ?
#
loop_
_entity_poly.entity_id
_entity_poly.type
_entity_poly.pdbx_seq_one_letter_code
_entity_poly.pdbx_strand_id
1 'polypeptide(L)'
;MAPATPDLEAQVLAALQSTPKFDTYAQAKALNVDHQALVGAVKSLWADGYVTMDQKSCSWLNATKEGCDISKNGSPEYKVYAAVSAAGSLPVADLEKSVGKASAKVGLGAAMREKWLKKGGDGSLSVAKEGVADATRKMLEPFVGLSEPPATPPVLQANDEKQLLRRKLLKKETLKQFEVAKGANYSLERKRKQGDLSVDMLRDGSWKTADFKAYNYNAVGAPVGGGYFQPLLKVRAEFRKILMGMGFEEMPTSKWVESSFWNFDALFQPQSHPARDAHDTFFVKEPASTLKWPADYYERVKNMHVSGGSGSIGHRCPFDEGEARKQILRTHTTAVSARMLYQLANREGGFRPAKYFSIDRVFRNETMVRVGVPFVF
;
A
#
# COMPACT_ATOMS: atom_id res chain seq x y z
N MET A 1 3.24 -15.59 -33.02
CA MET A 1 3.67 -16.98 -32.74
C MET A 1 4.75 -16.92 -31.67
N ALA A 2 4.52 -17.54 -30.50
CA ALA A 2 5.62 -17.76 -29.56
C ALA A 2 6.51 -18.90 -30.11
N PRO A 3 7.83 -18.87 -29.91
CA PRO A 3 8.70 -19.96 -30.36
C PRO A 3 8.28 -21.26 -29.68
N ALA A 4 8.32 -22.37 -30.42
CA ALA A 4 7.97 -23.67 -29.89
C ALA A 4 8.97 -24.05 -28.78
N THR A 5 8.52 -23.95 -27.52
CA THR A 5 9.16 -24.66 -26.41
C THR A 5 9.28 -26.13 -26.83
N PRO A 6 10.42 -26.81 -26.60
CA PRO A 6 10.47 -28.26 -26.76
C PRO A 6 9.33 -28.87 -25.95
N ASP A 7 8.69 -29.93 -26.46
CA ASP A 7 7.49 -30.49 -25.85
C ASP A 7 7.84 -31.28 -24.58
N LEU A 8 8.08 -30.53 -23.50
CA LEU A 8 8.37 -31.05 -22.17
C LEU A 8 7.19 -31.85 -21.62
N GLU A 9 5.96 -31.59 -22.08
CA GLU A 9 4.79 -32.39 -21.69
C GLU A 9 4.88 -33.77 -22.33
N ALA A 10 5.16 -33.88 -23.63
CA ALA A 10 5.41 -35.16 -24.29
C ALA A 10 6.63 -35.90 -23.72
N GLN A 11 7.72 -35.20 -23.38
CA GLN A 11 8.90 -35.82 -22.74
C GLN A 11 8.59 -36.38 -21.34
N VAL A 12 7.77 -35.69 -20.54
CA VAL A 12 7.28 -36.18 -19.24
C VAL A 12 6.41 -37.43 -19.40
N LEU A 13 5.50 -37.43 -20.39
CA LEU A 13 4.64 -38.57 -20.68
C LEU A 13 5.46 -39.77 -21.17
N ALA A 14 6.44 -39.56 -22.05
CA ALA A 14 7.38 -40.60 -22.49
C ALA A 14 8.25 -41.17 -21.34
N ALA A 15 8.70 -40.32 -20.40
CA ALA A 15 9.45 -40.78 -19.22
C ALA A 15 8.60 -41.69 -18.30
N LEU A 16 7.30 -41.42 -18.18
CA LEU A 16 6.34 -42.30 -17.49
C LEU A 16 6.05 -43.60 -18.27
N GLN A 17 6.30 -43.64 -19.58
CA GLN A 17 6.17 -44.89 -20.34
C GLN A 17 7.26 -45.89 -19.94
N SER A 18 8.52 -45.43 -19.82
CA SER A 18 9.67 -46.27 -19.46
C SER A 18 9.82 -46.51 -17.96
N THR A 19 9.36 -45.59 -17.10
CA THR A 19 9.44 -45.72 -15.63
C THR A 19 8.08 -45.51 -14.96
N PRO A 20 7.68 -46.35 -13.98
CA PRO A 20 6.36 -46.23 -13.35
C PRO A 20 6.21 -44.97 -12.48
N LYS A 21 7.33 -44.46 -11.96
CA LYS A 21 7.46 -43.19 -11.24
C LYS A 21 8.82 -42.57 -11.55
N PHE A 22 8.91 -41.24 -11.57
CA PHE A 22 10.18 -40.52 -11.64
C PHE A 22 10.19 -39.31 -10.70
N ASP A 23 11.39 -38.86 -10.30
CA ASP A 23 11.58 -37.61 -9.56
C ASP A 23 11.88 -36.46 -10.54
N THR A 24 11.16 -35.34 -10.41
CA THR A 24 11.30 -34.17 -11.30
C THR A 24 12.72 -33.61 -11.38
N TYR A 25 13.49 -33.62 -10.30
CA TYR A 25 14.85 -33.07 -10.32
C TYR A 25 15.85 -34.02 -10.99
N ALA A 26 15.74 -35.32 -10.70
CA ALA A 26 16.52 -36.34 -11.40
C ALA A 26 16.23 -36.34 -12.91
N GLN A 27 14.94 -36.22 -13.28
CA GLN A 27 14.52 -36.19 -14.68
C GLN A 27 14.91 -34.88 -15.40
N ALA A 28 14.85 -33.73 -14.72
CA ALA A 28 15.34 -32.46 -15.26
C ALA A 28 16.84 -32.54 -15.60
N LYS A 29 17.64 -33.16 -14.70
CA LYS A 29 19.08 -33.39 -14.91
C LYS A 29 19.35 -34.39 -16.04
N ALA A 30 18.55 -35.44 -16.17
CA ALA A 30 18.66 -36.42 -17.26
C ALA A 30 18.28 -35.85 -18.64
N LEU A 31 17.29 -34.95 -18.70
CA LEU A 31 16.87 -34.27 -19.94
C LEU A 31 17.69 -33.00 -20.26
N ASN A 32 18.56 -32.56 -19.34
CA ASN A 32 19.28 -31.28 -19.42
C ASN A 32 18.35 -30.05 -19.59
N VAL A 33 17.26 -30.03 -18.81
CA VAL A 33 16.23 -28.98 -18.83
C VAL A 33 16.17 -28.29 -17.46
N ASP A 34 15.80 -27.01 -17.42
CA ASP A 34 15.53 -26.31 -16.17
C ASP A 34 14.41 -26.97 -15.34
N HIS A 35 14.65 -27.10 -14.03
CA HIS A 35 13.72 -27.75 -13.10
C HIS A 35 12.39 -26.99 -12.97
N GLN A 36 12.38 -25.65 -13.03
CA GLN A 36 11.11 -24.89 -12.96
C GLN A 36 10.28 -25.09 -14.24
N ALA A 37 10.92 -25.14 -15.41
CA ALA A 37 10.24 -25.46 -16.67
C ALA A 37 9.58 -26.86 -16.63
N LEU A 38 10.31 -27.89 -16.16
CA LEU A 38 9.75 -29.24 -16.02
C LEU A 38 8.61 -29.30 -14.99
N VAL A 39 8.77 -28.64 -13.83
CA VAL A 39 7.70 -28.54 -12.81
C VAL A 39 6.47 -27.80 -13.36
N GLY A 40 6.65 -26.83 -14.26
CA GLY A 40 5.56 -26.17 -14.98
C GLY A 40 4.77 -27.14 -15.86
N ALA A 41 5.46 -27.95 -16.67
CA ALA A 41 4.86 -28.99 -17.51
C ALA A 41 4.14 -30.07 -16.69
N VAL A 42 4.74 -30.55 -15.59
CA VAL A 42 4.10 -31.52 -14.69
C VAL A 42 2.82 -30.96 -14.06
N LYS A 43 2.81 -29.70 -13.61
CA LYS A 43 1.59 -29.05 -13.08
C LYS A 43 0.51 -28.87 -14.14
N SER A 44 0.89 -28.57 -15.38
CA SER A 44 0.00 -28.46 -16.54
C SER A 44 -0.69 -29.81 -16.83
N LEU A 45 0.06 -30.91 -16.80
CA LEU A 45 -0.47 -32.28 -16.96
C LEU A 45 -1.30 -32.75 -15.74
N TRP A 46 -0.91 -32.34 -14.52
CA TRP A 46 -1.65 -32.65 -13.29
C TRP A 46 -3.03 -31.98 -13.26
N ALA A 47 -3.13 -30.74 -13.73
CA ALA A 47 -4.40 -30.01 -13.81
C ALA A 47 -5.45 -30.69 -14.72
N ASP A 48 -5.00 -31.41 -15.76
CA ASP A 48 -5.86 -32.21 -16.65
C ASP A 48 -5.99 -33.69 -16.21
N GLY A 49 -5.35 -34.09 -15.10
CA GLY A 49 -5.40 -35.45 -14.55
C GLY A 49 -4.55 -36.50 -15.27
N TYR A 50 -3.62 -36.10 -16.13
CA TYR A 50 -2.71 -37.01 -16.86
C TYR A 50 -1.63 -37.62 -15.95
N VAL A 51 -1.24 -36.89 -14.91
CA VAL A 51 -0.22 -37.31 -13.92
C VAL A 51 -0.70 -37.05 -12.49
N THR A 52 -0.29 -37.89 -11.55
CA THR A 52 -0.34 -37.57 -10.11
C THR A 52 1.02 -37.02 -9.68
N MET A 53 1.01 -36.17 -8.64
CA MET A 53 2.18 -35.40 -8.23
C MET A 53 2.25 -35.32 -6.70
N ASP A 54 3.19 -36.04 -6.09
CA ASP A 54 3.44 -36.02 -4.65
C ASP A 54 4.65 -35.13 -4.34
N GLN A 55 4.49 -34.13 -3.48
CA GLN A 55 5.57 -33.18 -3.15
C GLN A 55 6.59 -33.79 -2.18
N LYS A 56 7.85 -33.91 -2.62
CA LYS A 56 8.99 -34.29 -1.77
C LYS A 56 9.92 -33.08 -1.62
N SER A 57 10.08 -32.56 -0.40
CA SER A 57 10.95 -31.40 -0.15
C SER A 57 12.21 -31.81 0.60
N CYS A 58 13.36 -31.65 -0.03
CA CYS A 58 14.67 -31.82 0.60
C CYS A 58 15.21 -30.46 1.03
N SER A 59 15.59 -30.32 2.30
CA SER A 59 16.17 -29.09 2.85
C SER A 59 17.52 -29.34 3.47
N TRP A 60 18.52 -28.53 3.12
CA TRP A 60 19.87 -28.58 3.68
C TRP A 60 20.30 -27.19 4.15
N LEU A 61 21.41 -27.14 4.87
CA LEU A 61 22.06 -25.89 5.26
C LEU A 61 23.15 -25.58 4.22
N ASN A 62 23.21 -24.33 3.76
CA ASN A 62 24.24 -23.83 2.87
C ASN A 62 24.87 -22.57 3.49
N ALA A 63 26.18 -22.37 3.33
CA ALA A 63 26.84 -21.16 3.78
C ALA A 63 26.35 -19.94 2.98
N THR A 64 26.08 -18.83 3.68
CA THR A 64 25.79 -17.56 3.00
C THR A 64 27.06 -16.98 2.37
N LYS A 65 26.94 -15.92 1.55
CA LYS A 65 28.12 -15.21 1.00
C LYS A 65 29.12 -14.84 2.11
N GLU A 66 28.61 -14.30 3.21
CA GLU A 66 29.38 -13.99 4.42
C GLU A 66 29.98 -15.24 5.09
N GLY A 67 29.24 -16.35 5.17
CA GLY A 67 29.76 -17.65 5.63
C GLY A 67 30.91 -18.20 4.77
N CYS A 68 30.81 -18.09 3.45
CA CYS A 68 31.86 -18.45 2.51
C CYS A 68 33.10 -17.55 2.66
N ASP A 69 32.90 -16.24 2.85
CA ASP A 69 34.00 -15.29 3.07
C ASP A 69 34.70 -15.52 4.42
N ILE A 70 33.96 -15.96 5.44
CA ILE A 70 34.49 -16.38 6.74
C ILE A 70 35.26 -17.69 6.64
N SER A 71 34.79 -18.67 5.88
CA SER A 71 35.52 -19.92 5.66
C SER A 71 36.86 -19.68 4.95
N LYS A 72 36.89 -18.80 3.95
CA LYS A 72 38.12 -18.45 3.21
C LYS A 72 39.08 -17.58 4.02
N ASN A 73 38.58 -16.50 4.62
CA ASN A 73 39.40 -15.44 5.20
C ASN A 73 39.49 -15.46 6.73
N GLY A 74 38.81 -16.39 7.41
CA GLY A 74 38.67 -16.45 8.87
C GLY A 74 37.50 -15.61 9.41
N SER A 75 37.02 -15.98 10.60
CA SER A 75 35.91 -15.30 11.28
C SER A 75 36.26 -13.87 11.72
N PRO A 76 35.27 -12.97 11.85
CA PRO A 76 35.51 -11.59 12.31
C PRO A 76 36.17 -11.56 13.69
N GLU A 77 35.80 -12.47 14.59
CA GLU A 77 36.42 -12.63 15.90
C GLU A 77 37.90 -13.04 15.79
N TYR A 78 38.21 -14.03 14.94
CA TYR A 78 39.57 -14.51 14.75
C TYR A 78 40.46 -13.46 14.06
N LYS A 79 39.93 -12.68 13.11
CA LYS A 79 40.64 -11.55 12.49
C LYS A 79 41.05 -10.49 13.50
N VAL A 80 40.11 -10.09 14.38
CA VAL A 80 40.41 -9.12 15.45
C VAL A 80 41.44 -9.70 16.44
N TYR A 81 41.29 -10.97 16.83
CA TYR A 81 42.28 -11.67 17.66
C TYR A 81 43.67 -11.71 17.01
N ALA A 82 43.78 -12.10 15.74
CA ALA A 82 45.05 -12.19 15.01
C ALA A 82 45.73 -10.81 14.87
N ALA A 83 44.96 -9.75 14.60
CA ALA A 83 45.48 -8.39 14.52
C ALA A 83 46.02 -7.89 15.88
N VAL A 84 45.32 -8.16 16.98
CA VAL A 84 45.80 -7.79 18.34
C VAL A 84 46.97 -8.68 18.77
N SER A 85 46.96 -9.96 18.43
CA SER A 85 48.05 -10.90 18.74
C SER A 85 49.33 -10.60 17.97
N ALA A 86 49.25 -10.07 16.75
CA ALA A 86 50.42 -9.65 15.96
C ALA A 86 51.01 -8.31 16.45
N ALA A 87 50.18 -7.44 17.05
CA ALA A 87 50.61 -6.13 17.57
C ALA A 87 50.92 -6.12 19.09
N GLY A 88 50.55 -7.18 19.82
CA GLY A 88 50.64 -7.27 21.29
C GLY A 88 49.58 -6.43 22.03
N SER A 89 49.42 -5.16 21.64
CA SER A 89 48.40 -4.25 22.14
C SER A 89 48.00 -3.27 21.04
N LEU A 90 46.69 -3.11 20.78
CA LEU A 90 46.20 -2.19 19.75
C LEU A 90 45.10 -1.25 20.28
N PRO A 91 45.16 0.07 19.98
CA PRO A 91 44.05 0.99 20.24
C PRO A 91 42.82 0.65 19.40
N VAL A 92 41.62 0.86 19.95
CA VAL A 92 40.36 0.59 19.25
C VAL A 92 40.21 1.42 17.96
N ALA A 93 40.85 2.59 17.88
CA ALA A 93 40.86 3.46 16.70
C ALA A 93 41.60 2.87 15.49
N ASP A 94 42.62 2.02 15.71
CA ASP A 94 43.43 1.44 14.64
C ASP A 94 42.95 0.05 14.19
N LEU A 95 42.05 -0.59 14.96
CA LEU A 95 41.34 -1.81 14.54
C LEU A 95 40.50 -1.61 13.28
N GLU A 96 39.87 -0.44 13.11
CA GLU A 96 39.08 -0.17 11.90
C GLU A 96 39.94 -0.18 10.62
N LYS A 97 41.23 0.18 10.73
CA LYS A 97 42.20 0.21 9.61
C LYS A 97 42.75 -1.17 9.27
N SER A 98 42.97 -2.04 10.26
CA SER A 98 43.65 -3.33 10.08
C SER A 98 42.74 -4.49 9.65
N VAL A 99 41.49 -4.52 10.12
CA VAL A 99 40.54 -5.61 9.81
C VAL A 99 39.26 -5.14 9.10
N GLY A 100 39.13 -3.83 8.88
CA GLY A 100 37.99 -3.20 8.23
C GLY A 100 36.80 -2.98 9.17
N LYS A 101 36.11 -1.85 9.00
CA LYS A 101 35.07 -1.34 9.89
C LYS A 101 33.94 -2.32 10.23
N ALA A 102 33.53 -3.16 9.28
CA ALA A 102 32.50 -4.19 9.50
C ALA A 102 33.00 -5.31 10.41
N SER A 103 34.17 -5.89 10.11
CA SER A 103 34.80 -6.95 10.90
C SER A 103 35.17 -6.46 12.30
N ALA A 104 35.70 -5.24 12.42
CA ALA A 104 36.10 -4.64 13.69
C ALA A 104 34.91 -4.55 14.66
N LYS A 105 33.78 -3.98 14.22
CA LYS A 105 32.60 -3.77 15.08
C LYS A 105 31.93 -5.08 15.51
N VAL A 106 31.81 -6.05 14.61
CA VAL A 106 31.16 -7.35 14.90
C VAL A 106 32.10 -8.26 15.68
N GLY A 107 33.36 -8.37 15.24
CA GLY A 107 34.38 -9.23 15.83
C GLY A 107 34.75 -8.83 17.25
N LEU A 108 34.91 -7.54 17.54
CA LEU A 108 35.26 -7.05 18.89
C LEU A 108 34.22 -7.47 19.95
N GLY A 109 32.93 -7.27 19.67
CA GLY A 109 31.86 -7.59 20.60
C GLY A 109 31.68 -9.09 20.86
N ALA A 110 32.18 -9.95 19.97
CA ALA A 110 32.16 -11.40 20.15
C ALA A 110 33.48 -11.94 20.74
N ALA A 111 34.65 -11.46 20.33
CA ALA A 111 35.95 -11.81 20.93
C ALA A 111 36.03 -11.44 22.43
N MET A 112 35.42 -10.32 22.84
CA MET A 112 35.28 -9.96 24.26
C MET A 112 34.34 -10.91 25.03
N ARG A 113 33.29 -11.43 24.39
CA ARG A 113 32.33 -12.37 25.01
C ARG A 113 32.95 -13.74 25.24
N GLU A 114 33.72 -14.22 24.27
CA GLU A 114 34.49 -15.48 24.37
C GLU A 114 35.77 -15.35 25.22
N LYS A 115 36.01 -14.17 25.82
CA LYS A 115 37.17 -13.84 26.67
C LYS A 115 38.54 -14.01 25.96
N TRP A 116 38.58 -13.83 24.64
CA TRP A 116 39.83 -13.90 23.86
C TRP A 116 40.68 -12.65 24.02
N LEU A 117 40.03 -11.51 24.31
CA LEU A 117 40.65 -10.20 24.49
C LEU A 117 40.25 -9.59 25.84
N LYS A 118 41.12 -8.75 26.39
CA LYS A 118 40.86 -7.88 27.55
C LYS A 118 41.03 -6.42 27.12
N LYS A 119 40.27 -5.53 27.75
CA LYS A 119 40.40 -4.08 27.56
C LYS A 119 41.17 -3.48 28.74
N GLY A 120 42.26 -2.77 28.47
CA GLY A 120 43.00 -1.98 29.46
C GLY A 120 42.24 -0.71 29.87
N GLY A 121 42.59 -0.12 31.01
CA GLY A 121 41.99 1.14 31.47
C GLY A 121 42.17 2.29 30.46
N ASP A 122 43.31 2.26 29.76
CA ASP A 122 43.77 3.20 28.75
C ASP A 122 43.08 3.04 27.37
N GLY A 123 42.11 2.12 27.25
CA GLY A 123 41.33 1.93 26.03
C GLY A 123 41.96 1.01 24.97
N SER A 124 43.15 0.48 25.25
CA SER A 124 43.85 -0.55 24.46
C SER A 124 43.22 -1.93 24.63
N LEU A 125 43.41 -2.81 23.64
CA LEU A 125 43.06 -4.24 23.73
C LEU A 125 44.31 -5.10 23.78
N SER A 126 44.34 -6.08 24.67
CA SER A 126 45.40 -7.08 24.80
C SER A 126 44.84 -8.51 24.70
N VAL A 127 45.69 -9.45 24.30
CA VAL A 127 45.35 -10.88 24.25
C VAL A 127 45.14 -11.43 25.66
N ALA A 128 44.02 -12.12 25.87
CA ALA A 128 43.64 -12.68 27.17
C ALA A 128 43.82 -14.21 27.26
N LYS A 129 43.91 -14.88 26.11
CA LYS A 129 44.11 -16.32 25.95
C LYS A 129 44.90 -16.58 24.68
N GLU A 130 46.07 -17.20 24.79
CA GLU A 130 46.89 -17.58 23.64
C GLU A 130 46.39 -18.89 23.00
N GLY A 131 46.74 -19.14 21.74
CA GLY A 131 46.43 -20.40 21.04
C GLY A 131 44.95 -20.59 20.66
N VAL A 132 44.19 -19.52 20.42
CA VAL A 132 42.78 -19.61 19.99
C VAL A 132 42.68 -20.21 18.58
N ALA A 133 41.85 -21.24 18.41
CA ALA A 133 41.48 -21.80 17.10
C ALA A 133 40.15 -21.22 16.59
N ASP A 134 40.04 -20.97 15.29
CA ASP A 134 38.83 -20.45 14.65
C ASP A 134 37.73 -21.54 14.54
N ALA A 135 36.99 -21.75 15.62
CA ALA A 135 35.90 -22.71 15.70
C ALA A 135 34.78 -22.41 14.69
N THR A 136 34.43 -21.13 14.51
CA THR A 136 33.39 -20.67 13.57
C THR A 136 33.74 -21.06 12.13
N ARG A 137 35.01 -20.91 11.72
CA ARG A 137 35.50 -21.36 10.41
C ARG A 137 35.37 -22.87 10.24
N LYS A 138 35.87 -23.67 11.19
CA LYS A 138 35.80 -25.15 11.14
C LYS A 138 34.36 -25.67 11.07
N MET A 139 33.42 -24.99 11.73
CA MET A 139 31.99 -25.31 11.66
C MET A 139 31.34 -24.96 10.31
N LEU A 140 31.89 -23.99 9.57
CA LEU A 140 31.35 -23.54 8.27
C LEU A 140 31.97 -24.26 7.07
N GLU A 141 33.20 -24.75 7.17
CA GLU A 141 33.93 -25.47 6.10
C GLU A 141 33.08 -26.59 5.44
N PRO A 142 32.32 -27.44 6.16
CA PRO A 142 31.48 -28.48 5.54
C PRO A 142 30.26 -27.96 4.75
N PHE A 143 29.90 -26.68 4.89
CA PHE A 143 28.69 -26.07 4.31
C PHE A 143 28.98 -25.13 3.13
N VAL A 144 30.25 -24.95 2.75
CA VAL A 144 30.65 -24.09 1.63
C VAL A 144 30.51 -24.83 0.31
N GLY A 145 29.80 -24.22 -0.64
CA GLY A 145 29.66 -24.76 -2.00
C GLY A 145 28.55 -25.80 -2.18
N LEU A 146 27.68 -25.99 -1.19
CA LEU A 146 26.53 -26.90 -1.28
C LEU A 146 25.37 -26.30 -2.10
N SER A 147 25.54 -26.18 -3.42
CA SER A 147 24.49 -25.72 -4.34
C SER A 147 23.42 -26.77 -4.66
N GLU A 148 23.75 -28.06 -4.47
CA GLU A 148 22.83 -29.20 -4.58
C GLU A 148 22.69 -29.89 -3.20
N PRO A 149 21.57 -30.59 -2.91
CA PRO A 149 21.44 -31.38 -1.68
C PRO A 149 22.53 -32.46 -1.62
N PRO A 150 23.42 -32.45 -0.60
CA PRO A 150 24.47 -33.47 -0.48
C PRO A 150 23.87 -34.84 -0.12
N ALA A 151 24.49 -35.91 -0.64
CA ALA A 151 24.09 -37.30 -0.32
C ALA A 151 24.16 -37.61 1.18
N THR A 152 25.09 -36.96 1.90
CA THR A 152 25.20 -37.00 3.36
C THR A 152 25.19 -35.56 3.88
N PRO A 153 24.08 -35.03 4.44
CA PRO A 153 24.05 -33.68 4.97
C PRO A 153 24.97 -33.55 6.18
N PRO A 154 25.85 -32.52 6.25
CA PRO A 154 26.70 -32.32 7.42
C PRO A 154 25.84 -31.99 8.64
N VAL A 155 26.07 -32.71 9.74
CA VAL A 155 25.29 -32.57 10.99
C VAL A 155 26.03 -31.63 11.95
N LEU A 156 25.34 -30.57 12.38
CA LEU A 156 25.77 -29.71 13.49
C LEU A 156 25.00 -30.07 14.77
N GLN A 157 25.55 -29.67 15.92
CA GLN A 157 24.77 -29.70 17.16
C GLN A 157 23.68 -28.62 17.12
N ALA A 158 22.50 -28.94 17.65
CA ALA A 158 21.30 -28.10 17.53
C ALA A 158 21.43 -26.68 18.13
N ASN A 159 22.41 -26.45 19.01
CA ASN A 159 22.71 -25.12 19.55
C ASN A 159 23.57 -24.29 18.59
N ASP A 160 24.59 -24.90 17.97
CA ASP A 160 25.47 -24.25 17.00
C ASP A 160 24.72 -23.89 15.72
N GLU A 161 23.84 -24.77 15.24
CA GLU A 161 22.96 -24.48 14.10
C GLU A 161 22.12 -23.21 14.35
N LYS A 162 21.42 -23.14 15.51
CA LYS A 162 20.62 -21.97 15.88
C LYS A 162 21.47 -20.70 15.98
N GLN A 163 22.70 -20.81 16.50
CA GLN A 163 23.62 -19.69 16.60
C GLN A 163 24.08 -19.19 15.22
N LEU A 164 24.46 -20.09 14.31
CA LEU A 164 24.92 -19.75 12.96
C LEU A 164 23.77 -19.22 12.07
N LEU A 165 22.56 -19.77 12.20
CA LEU A 165 21.35 -19.25 11.55
C LEU A 165 21.00 -17.84 12.07
N ARG A 166 21.01 -17.62 13.40
CA ARG A 166 20.75 -16.29 14.00
C ARG A 166 21.79 -15.25 13.58
N ARG A 167 23.05 -15.67 13.39
CA ARG A 167 24.15 -14.85 12.87
C ARG A 167 24.12 -14.67 11.34
N LYS A 168 23.16 -15.29 10.62
CA LYS A 168 23.03 -15.29 9.14
C LYS A 168 24.23 -15.87 8.37
N LEU A 169 25.03 -16.72 9.01
CA LEU A 169 26.20 -17.36 8.38
C LEU A 169 25.82 -18.64 7.62
N LEU A 170 24.74 -19.31 8.07
CA LEU A 170 24.07 -20.38 7.35
C LEU A 170 22.69 -19.91 6.88
N LYS A 171 22.22 -20.48 5.77
CA LYS A 171 20.86 -20.37 5.25
C LYS A 171 20.30 -21.77 5.04
N LYS A 172 19.05 -21.99 5.44
CA LYS A 172 18.31 -23.18 5.06
C LYS A 172 17.84 -23.03 3.62
N GLU A 173 18.35 -23.87 2.73
CA GLU A 173 17.86 -23.99 1.36
C GLU A 173 16.90 -25.17 1.27
N THR A 174 15.96 -25.13 0.33
CA THR A 174 14.91 -26.14 0.22
C THR A 174 14.55 -26.34 -1.23
N LEU A 175 14.95 -27.49 -1.77
CA LEU A 175 14.57 -27.94 -3.08
C LEU A 175 13.21 -28.62 -2.98
N LYS A 176 12.22 -28.06 -3.68
CA LYS A 176 10.92 -28.70 -3.86
C LYS A 176 11.00 -29.60 -5.08
N GLN A 177 11.04 -30.89 -4.82
CA GLN A 177 10.94 -31.94 -5.81
C GLN A 177 9.51 -32.49 -5.77
N PHE A 178 9.16 -33.21 -6.83
CA PHE A 178 7.88 -33.87 -6.96
C PHE A 178 8.12 -35.25 -7.55
N GLU A 179 7.57 -36.27 -6.90
CA GLU A 179 7.46 -37.61 -7.45
C GLU A 179 6.22 -37.65 -8.34
N VAL A 180 6.43 -38.00 -9.61
CA VAL A 180 5.39 -38.01 -10.64
C VAL A 180 5.05 -39.45 -10.98
N ALA A 181 3.76 -39.75 -11.05
CA ALA A 181 3.25 -41.05 -11.48
C ALA A 181 2.07 -40.88 -12.46
N LYS A 182 1.64 -41.99 -13.08
CA LYS A 182 0.53 -41.99 -14.05
C LYS A 182 -0.79 -41.59 -13.37
N GLY A 183 -1.48 -40.60 -13.96
CA GLY A 183 -2.82 -40.20 -13.56
C GLY A 183 -3.91 -41.04 -14.25
N ALA A 184 -5.16 -40.80 -13.86
CA ALA A 184 -6.32 -41.53 -14.42
C ALA A 184 -6.50 -41.27 -15.93
N ASN A 185 -6.11 -40.09 -16.42
CA ASN A 185 -6.21 -39.71 -17.84
C ASN A 185 -4.89 -39.90 -18.60
N TYR A 186 -3.97 -40.74 -18.12
CA TYR A 186 -2.66 -40.91 -18.73
C TYR A 186 -2.76 -41.41 -20.19
N SER A 187 -2.14 -40.67 -21.10
CA SER A 187 -2.01 -40.94 -22.53
C SER A 187 -0.65 -40.42 -23.00
N LEU A 188 -0.06 -41.02 -24.04
CA LEU A 188 1.21 -40.57 -24.61
C LEU A 188 1.09 -39.18 -25.27
N GLU A 189 -0.07 -38.89 -25.84
CA GLU A 189 -0.41 -37.58 -26.40
C GLU A 189 -1.46 -36.88 -25.53
N ARG A 190 -1.23 -35.60 -25.21
CA ARG A 190 -2.20 -34.76 -24.51
C ARG A 190 -3.24 -34.22 -25.47
N LYS A 191 -4.47 -34.71 -25.36
CA LYS A 191 -5.64 -34.09 -26.03
C LYS A 191 -5.91 -32.74 -25.37
N ARG A 192 -5.44 -31.66 -26.00
CA ARG A 192 -5.71 -30.28 -25.55
C ARG A 192 -7.18 -29.97 -25.79
N LYS A 193 -7.90 -29.61 -24.73
CA LYS A 193 -9.28 -29.11 -24.84
C LYS A 193 -9.29 -27.77 -25.57
N GLN A 194 -10.27 -27.56 -26.45
CA GLN A 194 -10.48 -26.27 -27.12
C GLN A 194 -10.83 -25.19 -26.09
N GLY A 195 -10.33 -23.98 -26.28
CA GLY A 195 -10.64 -22.84 -25.41
C GLY A 195 -12.02 -22.28 -25.70
N ASP A 196 -12.09 -21.47 -26.77
CA ASP A 196 -13.32 -20.84 -27.25
C ASP A 196 -13.78 -21.46 -28.58
N LEU A 197 -15.06 -21.30 -28.87
CA LEU A 197 -15.67 -21.68 -30.15
C LEU A 197 -15.23 -20.71 -31.26
N SER A 198 -14.62 -21.21 -32.34
CA SER A 198 -14.24 -20.37 -33.49
C SER A 198 -15.31 -20.37 -34.59
N VAL A 199 -15.26 -19.34 -35.44
CA VAL A 199 -16.14 -19.22 -36.63
C VAL A 199 -15.90 -20.37 -37.62
N ASP A 200 -14.67 -20.86 -37.73
CA ASP A 200 -14.34 -21.95 -38.64
C ASP A 200 -14.84 -23.30 -38.12
N MET A 201 -14.76 -23.54 -36.80
CA MET A 201 -15.38 -24.72 -36.18
C MET A 201 -16.89 -24.74 -36.44
N LEU A 202 -17.56 -23.59 -36.36
CA LEU A 202 -18.99 -23.47 -36.67
C LEU A 202 -19.32 -23.79 -38.14
N ARG A 203 -18.40 -23.53 -39.08
CA ARG A 203 -18.57 -23.81 -40.51
C ARG A 203 -18.31 -25.27 -40.86
N ASP A 204 -17.26 -25.88 -40.31
CA ASP A 204 -16.87 -27.26 -40.60
C ASP A 204 -17.59 -28.31 -39.74
N GLY A 205 -18.22 -27.89 -38.63
CA GLY A 205 -18.97 -28.74 -37.71
C GLY A 205 -18.10 -29.47 -36.67
N SER A 206 -16.79 -29.23 -36.64
CA SER A 206 -15.84 -29.84 -35.70
C SER A 206 -16.15 -29.55 -34.22
N TRP A 207 -16.88 -28.47 -33.94
CA TRP A 207 -17.38 -28.16 -32.59
C TRP A 207 -18.24 -29.28 -31.98
N LYS A 208 -18.88 -30.12 -32.81
CA LYS A 208 -19.74 -31.22 -32.33
C LYS A 208 -18.97 -32.37 -31.69
N THR A 209 -17.70 -32.52 -32.04
CA THR A 209 -16.81 -33.60 -31.57
C THR A 209 -15.62 -33.08 -30.75
N ALA A 210 -15.45 -31.76 -30.67
CA ALA A 210 -14.42 -31.12 -29.86
C ALA A 210 -14.76 -31.15 -28.36
N ASP A 211 -13.76 -31.49 -27.55
CA ASP A 211 -13.84 -31.36 -26.09
C ASP A 211 -13.41 -29.95 -25.69
N PHE A 212 -14.34 -29.15 -25.15
CA PHE A 212 -14.10 -27.77 -24.74
C PHE A 212 -13.70 -27.69 -23.26
N LYS A 213 -12.87 -26.70 -22.93
CA LYS A 213 -12.55 -26.38 -21.54
C LYS A 213 -13.80 -25.80 -20.85
N ALA A 214 -14.16 -26.37 -19.70
CA ALA A 214 -15.28 -25.86 -18.92
C ALA A 214 -15.06 -24.39 -18.51
N TYR A 215 -16.06 -23.53 -18.73
CA TYR A 215 -16.00 -22.13 -18.35
C TYR A 215 -16.03 -21.97 -16.83
N ASN A 216 -15.15 -21.12 -16.29
CA ASN A 216 -15.07 -20.90 -14.85
C ASN A 216 -16.04 -19.82 -14.38
N TYR A 217 -17.28 -20.22 -14.05
CA TYR A 217 -18.31 -19.32 -13.51
C TYR A 217 -17.98 -18.71 -12.14
N ASN A 218 -16.92 -19.17 -11.45
CA ASN A 218 -16.45 -18.58 -10.19
C ASN A 218 -15.44 -17.43 -10.38
N ALA A 219 -15.11 -17.07 -11.63
CA ALA A 219 -14.25 -15.93 -11.94
C ALA A 219 -15.08 -14.68 -12.25
N VAL A 220 -14.56 -13.50 -11.84
CA VAL A 220 -15.14 -12.22 -12.26
C VAL A 220 -14.81 -12.00 -13.75
N GLY A 221 -15.83 -11.68 -14.54
CA GLY A 221 -15.69 -11.39 -15.97
C GLY A 221 -14.92 -10.09 -16.24
N ALA A 222 -14.56 -9.86 -17.52
CA ALA A 222 -13.92 -8.62 -17.92
C ALA A 222 -14.83 -7.41 -17.68
N PRO A 223 -14.32 -6.28 -17.15
CA PRO A 223 -15.11 -5.07 -16.95
C PRO A 223 -15.49 -4.46 -18.31
N VAL A 224 -16.79 -4.18 -18.49
CA VAL A 224 -17.35 -3.75 -19.79
C VAL A 224 -17.00 -2.31 -20.20
N GLY A 225 -16.34 -1.55 -19.32
CA GLY A 225 -16.09 -0.12 -19.50
C GLY A 225 -17.35 0.75 -19.34
N GLY A 226 -17.18 2.08 -19.26
CA GLY A 226 -18.30 3.02 -19.19
C GLY A 226 -17.91 4.38 -18.63
N GLY A 227 -18.84 5.34 -18.72
CA GLY A 227 -18.73 6.65 -18.08
C GLY A 227 -19.18 6.61 -16.61
N TYR A 228 -18.57 7.44 -15.77
CA TYR A 228 -18.86 7.49 -14.33
C TYR A 228 -19.32 8.88 -13.90
N PHE A 229 -20.46 8.97 -13.21
CA PHE A 229 -20.82 10.17 -12.45
C PHE A 229 -20.10 10.20 -11.11
N GLN A 230 -19.61 11.39 -10.74
CA GLN A 230 -18.95 11.61 -9.46
C GLN A 230 -19.93 11.30 -8.29
N PRO A 231 -19.53 10.54 -7.24
CA PRO A 231 -20.46 10.02 -6.23
C PRO A 231 -21.22 11.08 -5.41
N LEU A 232 -20.57 12.18 -5.03
CA LEU A 232 -21.22 13.29 -4.32
C LEU A 232 -22.29 13.98 -5.21
N LEU A 233 -22.08 14.06 -6.53
CA LEU A 233 -23.08 14.57 -7.46
C LEU A 233 -24.28 13.62 -7.61
N LYS A 234 -24.08 12.30 -7.54
CA LYS A 234 -25.21 11.34 -7.45
C LYS A 234 -26.03 11.57 -6.18
N VAL A 235 -25.36 11.70 -5.03
CA VAL A 235 -26.02 11.98 -3.74
C VAL A 235 -26.76 13.32 -3.77
N ARG A 236 -26.16 14.38 -4.33
CA ARG A 236 -26.82 15.69 -4.55
C ARG A 236 -28.09 15.57 -5.38
N ALA A 237 -28.08 14.74 -6.43
CA ALA A 237 -29.26 14.52 -7.28
C ALA A 237 -30.40 13.84 -6.50
N GLU A 238 -30.11 12.84 -5.66
CA GLU A 238 -31.12 12.20 -4.81
C GLU A 238 -31.68 13.16 -3.76
N PHE A 239 -30.85 13.93 -3.04
CA PHE A 239 -31.33 14.93 -2.09
C PHE A 239 -32.22 16.01 -2.76
N ARG A 240 -31.84 16.48 -3.96
CA ARG A 240 -32.65 17.39 -4.76
C ARG A 240 -34.01 16.78 -5.10
N LYS A 241 -34.03 15.51 -5.56
CA LYS A 241 -35.25 14.78 -5.89
C LYS A 241 -36.18 14.62 -4.69
N ILE A 242 -35.65 14.31 -3.51
CA ILE A 242 -36.43 14.19 -2.26
C ILE A 242 -37.09 15.53 -1.90
N LEU A 243 -36.31 16.62 -1.87
CA LEU A 243 -36.81 17.94 -1.47
C LEU A 243 -37.85 18.49 -2.47
N MET A 244 -37.63 18.31 -3.77
CA MET A 244 -38.64 18.63 -4.80
C MET A 244 -39.90 17.76 -4.64
N GLY A 245 -39.76 16.47 -4.31
CA GLY A 245 -40.89 15.58 -4.01
C GLY A 245 -41.71 15.98 -2.78
N MET A 246 -41.10 16.69 -1.82
CA MET A 246 -41.78 17.28 -0.65
C MET A 246 -42.42 18.67 -0.94
N GLY A 247 -42.34 19.14 -2.19
CA GLY A 247 -42.86 20.43 -2.64
C GLY A 247 -42.00 21.62 -2.23
N PHE A 248 -40.68 21.46 -2.08
CA PHE A 248 -39.75 22.57 -1.92
C PHE A 248 -39.25 23.08 -3.28
N GLU A 249 -39.10 24.39 -3.40
CA GLU A 249 -38.56 25.11 -4.56
C GLU A 249 -37.04 25.33 -4.39
N GLU A 250 -36.26 25.13 -5.45
CA GLU A 250 -34.80 25.26 -5.41
C GLU A 250 -34.39 26.74 -5.53
N MET A 251 -33.69 27.26 -4.52
CA MET A 251 -33.23 28.65 -4.50
C MET A 251 -32.02 28.86 -5.44
N PRO A 252 -31.93 30.02 -6.13
CA PRO A 252 -30.77 30.34 -6.96
C PRO A 252 -29.53 30.64 -6.10
N THR A 253 -28.51 29.79 -6.21
CA THR A 253 -27.26 29.90 -5.44
C THR A 253 -26.06 30.40 -6.26
N SER A 254 -26.27 31.05 -7.40
CA SER A 254 -25.24 31.46 -8.38
C SER A 254 -24.32 32.62 -7.94
N LYS A 255 -23.93 32.66 -6.65
CA LYS A 255 -23.03 33.64 -6.02
C LYS A 255 -22.20 32.95 -4.93
N TRP A 256 -20.90 32.81 -5.14
CA TRP A 256 -19.96 32.31 -4.13
C TRP A 256 -19.45 33.43 -3.21
N VAL A 257 -19.20 34.60 -3.80
CA VAL A 257 -18.93 35.83 -3.05
C VAL A 257 -20.24 36.39 -2.52
N GLU A 258 -20.27 36.71 -1.24
CA GLU A 258 -21.40 37.30 -0.54
C GLU A 258 -20.89 38.43 0.36
N SER A 259 -21.69 39.47 0.61
CA SER A 259 -21.27 40.52 1.56
C SER A 259 -21.53 40.07 2.99
N SER A 260 -20.65 40.45 3.93
CA SER A 260 -20.82 40.22 5.37
C SER A 260 -22.21 40.59 5.86
N PHE A 261 -22.82 41.66 5.32
CA PHE A 261 -24.22 42.00 5.59
C PHE A 261 -25.20 40.85 5.36
N TRP A 262 -25.17 40.18 4.21
CA TRP A 262 -26.11 39.10 3.87
C TRP A 262 -25.73 37.77 4.51
N ASN A 263 -24.45 37.54 4.75
CA ASN A 263 -23.97 36.30 5.37
C ASN A 263 -24.09 36.33 6.91
N PHE A 264 -24.05 37.49 7.56
CA PHE A 264 -24.04 37.58 9.03
C PHE A 264 -25.08 38.57 9.57
N ASP A 265 -25.00 39.85 9.20
CA ASP A 265 -25.78 40.91 9.85
C ASP A 265 -27.30 40.74 9.64
N ALA A 266 -27.73 40.35 8.43
CA ALA A 266 -29.12 40.07 8.07
C ALA A 266 -29.69 38.80 8.76
N LEU A 267 -28.82 37.92 9.27
CA LEU A 267 -29.19 36.76 10.11
C LEU A 267 -29.19 37.09 11.61
N PHE A 268 -29.08 38.37 11.96
CA PHE A 268 -29.00 38.88 13.34
C PHE A 268 -27.78 38.39 14.14
N GLN A 269 -26.73 37.91 13.45
CA GLN A 269 -25.47 37.49 14.07
C GLN A 269 -24.59 38.72 14.37
N PRO A 270 -24.13 38.95 15.61
CA PRO A 270 -23.42 40.17 15.98
C PRO A 270 -22.05 40.30 15.29
N GLN A 271 -21.58 41.54 15.13
CA GLN A 271 -20.32 41.83 14.44
C GLN A 271 -19.07 41.33 15.18
N SER A 272 -19.13 41.23 16.50
CA SER A 272 -18.08 40.67 17.37
C SER A 272 -18.04 39.13 17.41
N HIS A 273 -18.87 38.43 16.61
CA HIS A 273 -18.96 36.98 16.66
C HIS A 273 -17.69 36.30 16.09
N PRO A 274 -17.05 35.36 16.80
CA PRO A 274 -15.77 34.73 16.38
C PRO A 274 -15.77 34.17 14.94
N ALA A 275 -16.86 33.54 14.50
CA ALA A 275 -16.99 33.06 13.12
C ALA A 275 -16.85 34.12 12.00
N ARG A 276 -16.79 35.42 12.32
CA ARG A 276 -16.49 36.52 11.38
C ARG A 276 -14.99 36.84 11.29
N ASP A 277 -14.17 36.25 12.14
CA ASP A 277 -12.71 36.41 12.14
C ASP A 277 -12.11 35.85 10.83
N ALA A 278 -10.99 36.41 10.38
CA ALA A 278 -10.21 35.90 9.27
C ALA A 278 -9.70 34.47 9.51
N HIS A 279 -9.62 34.04 10.77
CA HIS A 279 -9.34 32.65 11.14
C HIS A 279 -10.46 31.66 10.75
N ASP A 280 -11.73 32.10 10.63
CA ASP A 280 -12.87 31.24 10.28
C ASP A 280 -13.43 31.52 8.86
N THR A 281 -13.29 32.76 8.37
CA THR A 281 -13.90 33.25 7.13
C THR A 281 -12.88 33.72 6.10
N PHE A 282 -13.04 33.28 4.84
CA PHE A 282 -12.25 33.81 3.73
C PHE A 282 -12.78 35.17 3.25
N PHE A 283 -12.02 36.22 3.54
CA PHE A 283 -12.26 37.57 3.00
C PHE A 283 -11.75 37.70 1.56
N VAL A 284 -12.54 38.37 0.72
CA VAL A 284 -12.17 38.67 -0.67
C VAL A 284 -11.32 39.94 -0.69
N LYS A 285 -10.16 39.90 -1.35
CA LYS A 285 -9.31 41.08 -1.52
C LYS A 285 -9.84 42.02 -2.60
N GLU A 286 -10.28 41.48 -3.73
CA GLU A 286 -10.72 42.23 -4.90
C GLU A 286 -11.98 41.55 -5.50
N PRO A 287 -13.17 42.18 -5.46
CA PRO A 287 -13.51 43.43 -4.76
C PRO A 287 -13.61 43.22 -3.23
N ALA A 288 -12.94 44.06 -2.44
CA ALA A 288 -12.98 44.00 -0.97
C ALA A 288 -14.34 44.38 -0.36
N SER A 289 -15.07 45.29 -1.00
CA SER A 289 -16.29 45.90 -0.46
C SER A 289 -17.46 45.78 -1.44
N THR A 290 -18.67 45.58 -0.90
CA THR A 290 -19.90 45.59 -1.70
C THR A 290 -20.28 47.01 -2.13
N LEU A 291 -20.70 47.13 -3.39
CA LEU A 291 -21.10 48.41 -4.00
C LEU A 291 -22.60 48.71 -3.81
N LYS A 292 -23.43 47.69 -3.57
CA LYS A 292 -24.90 47.84 -3.53
C LYS A 292 -25.55 46.90 -2.49
N TRP A 293 -26.47 47.46 -1.70
CA TRP A 293 -27.39 46.75 -0.81
C TRP A 293 -28.72 47.52 -0.70
N PRO A 294 -29.80 46.95 -0.14
CA PRO A 294 -31.02 47.70 0.17
C PRO A 294 -30.77 48.57 1.41
N ALA A 295 -30.66 49.89 1.21
CA ALA A 295 -30.30 50.83 2.27
C ALA A 295 -31.38 50.93 3.38
N ASP A 296 -32.65 50.81 2.99
CA ASP A 296 -33.78 50.78 3.91
C ASP A 296 -33.72 49.56 4.86
N TYR A 297 -33.33 48.40 4.33
CA TYR A 297 -33.21 47.17 5.11
C TYR A 297 -31.96 47.18 5.98
N TYR A 298 -30.86 47.72 5.46
CA TYR A 298 -29.64 47.94 6.23
C TYR A 298 -29.90 48.76 7.49
N GLU A 299 -30.57 49.92 7.39
CA GLU A 299 -30.88 50.74 8.57
C GLU A 299 -31.85 50.04 9.55
N ARG A 300 -32.83 49.24 9.05
CA ARG A 300 -33.68 48.41 9.93
C ARG A 300 -32.86 47.36 10.69
N VAL A 301 -31.92 46.68 10.03
CA VAL A 301 -31.03 45.69 10.65
C VAL A 301 -30.13 46.37 11.67
N LYS A 302 -29.42 47.44 11.31
CA LYS A 302 -28.56 48.24 12.20
C LYS A 302 -29.29 48.71 13.45
N ASN A 303 -30.49 49.29 13.32
CA ASN A 303 -31.31 49.71 14.46
C ASN A 303 -31.71 48.54 15.36
N MET A 304 -32.09 47.39 14.79
CA MET A 304 -32.41 46.17 15.54
C MET A 304 -31.18 45.59 16.28
N HIS A 305 -29.98 45.66 15.70
CA HIS A 305 -28.73 45.24 16.35
C HIS A 305 -28.33 46.17 17.50
N VAL A 306 -28.39 47.49 17.30
CA VAL A 306 -27.95 48.49 18.30
C VAL A 306 -28.99 48.69 19.40
N SER A 307 -30.22 49.02 19.02
CA SER A 307 -31.28 49.52 19.94
C SER A 307 -32.38 48.49 20.21
N GLY A 308 -32.43 47.39 19.45
CA GLY A 308 -33.52 46.42 19.52
C GLY A 308 -34.79 46.85 18.79
N GLY A 309 -35.90 46.21 19.16
CA GLY A 309 -37.19 46.34 18.49
C GLY A 309 -37.98 45.02 18.52
N SER A 310 -39.28 45.07 18.24
CA SER A 310 -40.14 43.87 18.15
C SER A 310 -40.07 42.93 19.39
N GLY A 311 -39.89 43.49 20.58
CA GLY A 311 -39.71 42.75 21.84
C GLY A 311 -38.27 42.33 22.16
N SER A 312 -37.32 42.51 21.22
CA SER A 312 -35.89 42.36 21.45
C SER A 312 -35.26 43.64 22.00
N ILE A 313 -34.25 43.48 22.84
CA ILE A 313 -33.37 44.54 23.37
C ILE A 313 -32.17 44.85 22.46
N GLY A 314 -32.00 44.11 21.36
CA GLY A 314 -30.81 44.19 20.51
C GLY A 314 -29.56 43.59 21.18
N HIS A 315 -28.42 43.70 20.50
CA HIS A 315 -27.09 43.34 21.03
C HIS A 315 -26.47 44.45 21.86
N ARG A 316 -26.97 45.70 21.75
CA ARG A 316 -26.55 46.87 22.54
C ARG A 316 -25.04 47.19 22.40
N CYS A 317 -24.49 46.88 21.24
CA CYS A 317 -23.14 47.21 20.82
C CYS A 317 -23.16 48.19 19.63
N PRO A 318 -22.06 48.93 19.35
CA PRO A 318 -21.90 49.67 18.11
C PRO A 318 -21.99 48.75 16.89
N PHE A 319 -22.51 49.28 15.79
CA PHE A 319 -22.63 48.58 14.51
C PHE A 319 -21.86 49.36 13.44
N ASP A 320 -20.81 48.76 12.89
CA ASP A 320 -19.97 49.34 11.85
C ASP A 320 -20.48 49.00 10.44
N GLU A 321 -20.47 50.01 9.57
CA GLU A 321 -20.77 49.86 8.15
C GLU A 321 -19.62 49.19 7.39
N GLY A 322 -18.37 49.44 7.80
CA GLY A 322 -17.17 48.83 7.20
C GLY A 322 -17.21 47.31 7.27
N GLU A 323 -17.46 46.75 8.46
CA GLU A 323 -17.65 45.31 8.67
C GLU A 323 -18.78 44.70 7.83
N ALA A 324 -19.90 45.42 7.67
CA ALA A 324 -21.03 44.96 6.85
C ALA A 324 -20.71 44.99 5.34
N ARG A 325 -19.84 45.92 4.91
CA ARG A 325 -19.44 46.07 3.49
C ARG A 325 -18.47 45.00 3.00
N LYS A 326 -17.65 44.42 3.89
CA LYS A 326 -16.64 43.41 3.50
C LYS A 326 -17.26 42.28 2.66
N GLN A 327 -16.56 41.90 1.61
CA GLN A 327 -16.92 40.77 0.76
C GLN A 327 -16.19 39.52 1.25
N ILE A 328 -16.90 38.40 1.29
CA ILE A 328 -16.39 37.12 1.76
C ILE A 328 -16.80 35.99 0.81
N LEU A 329 -16.12 34.86 0.86
CA LEU A 329 -16.69 33.62 0.34
C LEU A 329 -17.72 33.11 1.34
N ARG A 330 -18.95 32.81 0.88
CA ARG A 330 -20.07 32.45 1.76
C ARG A 330 -19.74 31.24 2.65
N THR A 331 -19.99 31.38 3.96
CA THR A 331 -19.64 30.34 4.96
C THR A 331 -20.73 29.30 5.18
N HIS A 332 -21.96 29.61 4.73
CA HIS A 332 -23.14 28.75 4.78
C HIS A 332 -24.21 29.22 3.78
N THR A 333 -25.06 28.30 3.30
CA THR A 333 -26.16 28.63 2.36
C THR A 333 -27.29 29.46 2.99
N THR A 334 -27.32 29.63 4.31
CA THR A 334 -28.30 30.47 5.04
C THR A 334 -28.32 31.93 4.55
N ALA A 335 -27.22 32.43 3.98
CA ALA A 335 -27.17 33.75 3.35
C ALA A 335 -28.10 33.85 2.11
N VAL A 336 -28.22 32.76 1.35
CA VAL A 336 -29.19 32.64 0.24
C VAL A 336 -30.61 32.64 0.80
N SER A 337 -30.86 31.90 1.89
CA SER A 337 -32.16 31.92 2.59
C SER A 337 -32.53 33.32 3.05
N ALA A 338 -31.61 34.10 3.62
CA ALA A 338 -31.84 35.49 4.03
C ALA A 338 -32.28 36.37 2.83
N ARG A 339 -31.60 36.23 1.68
CA ARG A 339 -31.96 36.93 0.45
C ARG A 339 -33.34 36.53 -0.07
N MET A 340 -33.65 35.23 -0.07
CA MET A 340 -34.94 34.72 -0.56
C MET A 340 -36.09 35.10 0.37
N LEU A 341 -35.89 35.08 1.69
CA LEU A 341 -36.88 35.56 2.67
C LEU A 341 -37.09 37.08 2.56
N TYR A 342 -36.03 37.85 2.33
CA TYR A 342 -36.14 39.28 2.03
C TYR A 342 -36.96 39.53 0.76
N GLN A 343 -36.70 38.79 -0.32
CA GLN A 343 -37.48 38.89 -1.56
C GLN A 343 -38.95 38.46 -1.35
N LEU A 344 -39.20 37.41 -0.57
CA LEU A 344 -40.55 36.96 -0.24
C LEU A 344 -41.34 38.01 0.56
N ALA A 345 -40.70 38.68 1.51
CA ALA A 345 -41.30 39.72 2.34
C ALA A 345 -41.63 41.00 1.54
N ASN A 346 -40.86 41.30 0.48
CA ASN A 346 -41.06 42.46 -0.39
C ASN A 346 -41.76 42.11 -1.72
N ARG A 347 -42.41 40.95 -1.81
CA ARG A 347 -43.05 40.48 -3.04
C ARG A 347 -44.34 41.25 -3.32
N GLU A 348 -44.52 41.66 -4.58
CA GLU A 348 -45.79 42.21 -5.07
C GLU A 348 -46.95 41.21 -4.84
N GLY A 349 -48.08 41.73 -4.37
CA GLY A 349 -49.22 40.90 -3.95
C GLY A 349 -49.11 40.30 -2.54
N GLY A 350 -48.10 40.70 -1.76
CA GLY A 350 -47.98 40.37 -0.33
C GLY A 350 -47.43 38.99 -0.02
N PHE A 351 -47.45 38.64 1.28
CA PHE A 351 -46.92 37.37 1.77
C PHE A 351 -47.67 36.17 1.19
N ARG A 352 -46.91 35.19 0.71
CA ARG A 352 -47.41 33.86 0.34
C ARG A 352 -46.53 32.79 1.01
N PRO A 353 -47.09 31.74 1.62
CA PRO A 353 -46.30 30.63 2.14
C PRO A 353 -45.44 30.01 1.03
N ALA A 354 -44.17 29.75 1.33
CA ALA A 354 -43.21 29.15 0.42
C ALA A 354 -42.34 28.12 1.17
N LYS A 355 -41.84 27.13 0.44
CA LYS A 355 -40.89 26.12 0.92
C LYS A 355 -39.65 26.18 0.05
N TYR A 356 -38.48 26.44 0.63
CA TYR A 356 -37.25 26.67 -0.12
C TYR A 356 -36.13 25.72 0.29
N PHE A 357 -35.34 25.25 -0.68
CA PHE A 357 -34.13 24.47 -0.42
C PHE A 357 -32.97 24.92 -1.32
N SER A 358 -31.74 24.59 -0.93
CA SER A 358 -30.58 24.71 -1.80
C SER A 358 -29.49 23.71 -1.42
N ILE A 359 -28.76 23.19 -2.41
CA ILE A 359 -27.62 22.30 -2.19
C ILE A 359 -26.45 22.84 -3.02
N ASP A 360 -25.52 23.53 -2.36
CA ASP A 360 -24.39 24.18 -3.00
C ASP A 360 -23.17 24.36 -2.05
N ARG A 361 -22.00 24.63 -2.64
CA ARG A 361 -20.69 24.80 -1.98
C ARG A 361 -20.67 25.97 -0.99
N VAL A 362 -19.99 25.78 0.14
CA VAL A 362 -19.67 26.83 1.12
C VAL A 362 -18.17 26.78 1.43
N PHE A 363 -17.62 27.87 1.97
CA PHE A 363 -16.18 28.04 2.17
C PHE A 363 -15.91 28.45 3.62
N ARG A 364 -14.99 27.76 4.30
CA ARG A 364 -14.60 28.05 5.68
C ARG A 364 -13.09 27.89 5.84
N ASN A 365 -12.47 28.76 6.63
CA ASN A 365 -11.01 28.80 6.83
C ASN A 365 -10.55 27.91 7.99
N GLU A 366 -11.27 26.83 8.27
CA GLU A 366 -10.98 25.93 9.40
C GLU A 366 -9.64 25.19 9.19
N THR A 367 -8.71 25.30 10.15
CA THR A 367 -7.42 24.60 10.11
C THR A 367 -7.62 23.08 10.19
N MET A 368 -7.03 22.33 9.24
CA MET A 368 -7.19 20.87 9.14
C MET A 368 -6.77 20.12 10.41
N VAL A 369 -7.74 19.64 11.21
CA VAL A 369 -7.48 18.67 12.31
C VAL A 369 -8.29 17.36 12.14
N ARG A 370 -9.48 17.39 11.53
CA ARG A 370 -10.28 16.19 11.18
C ARG A 370 -11.24 16.46 10.04
N VAL A 371 -11.08 15.79 8.89
CA VAL A 371 -12.06 15.48 7.81
C VAL A 371 -12.99 16.61 7.28
N GLY A 372 -12.98 17.80 7.84
CA GLY A 372 -13.42 19.04 7.21
C GLY A 372 -12.38 19.38 6.16
N VAL A 373 -12.76 19.25 4.90
CA VAL A 373 -11.86 19.40 3.76
C VAL A 373 -11.91 20.85 3.29
N PRO A 374 -10.87 21.68 3.51
CA PRO A 374 -10.76 23.00 2.91
C PRO A 374 -10.27 22.84 1.46
N PHE A 375 -11.09 22.23 0.61
CA PHE A 375 -10.83 22.19 -0.84
C PHE A 375 -11.97 22.83 -1.62
N VAL A 376 -11.56 23.80 -2.42
CA VAL A 376 -12.24 24.21 -3.63
C VAL A 376 -12.38 22.99 -4.54
N PHE A 377 -13.62 22.72 -4.95
CA PHE A 377 -13.97 22.03 -6.20
C PHE A 377 -15.06 22.89 -6.88
#